data_AF-A0A3N9V7E2-F1
#
_entry.id   AF-A0A3N9V7E2-F1
#
_cell.length_a   1.000
_cell.length_b   1.000
_cell.length_c   1.000
_cell.angle_alpha   90.00
_cell.angle_beta   90.00
_cell.angle_gamma   90.00
#
_symmetry.space_group_name_H-M   'P 1'
#
loop_
_entity.id
_entity.type
_entity.pdbx_description
1 polymer ?
#
loop_
_entity_poly.entity_id
_entity_poly.type
_entity_poly.pdbx_seq_one_letter_code
_entity_poly.pdbx_strand_id
1 'polypeptide(L)'
;MSSSQTSQPCTDTVTETISAGEERFDRMRRTISLFVGPLLFIILLLVPMPGLKPEAHRLAAIVGLILVYWIGEALPIPVTSLLGPVLCIILGVATPAAAFAPFATPIIF
;
A
#
# COMPACT_ATOMS: atom_id res chain seq x y z
N MET A 1 57.14 -2.76 -19.05
CA MET A 1 56.23 -1.59 -19.05
C MET A 1 54.81 -2.11 -19.25
N SER A 2 53.99 -1.95 -18.21
CA SER A 2 52.52 -2.06 -18.11
C SER A 2 51.76 -2.91 -19.12
N SER A 3 51.46 -4.15 -18.74
CA SER A 3 50.14 -4.74 -18.98
C SER A 3 49.31 -4.56 -17.71
N SER A 4 48.58 -3.45 -17.66
CA SER A 4 47.70 -3.04 -16.57
C SER A 4 46.60 -4.10 -16.35
N GLN A 5 46.66 -4.82 -15.23
CA GLN A 5 45.58 -5.66 -14.75
C GLN A 5 44.35 -4.79 -14.51
N THR A 6 43.30 -5.02 -15.29
CA THR A 6 41.97 -4.44 -15.10
C THR A 6 41.38 -5.10 -13.85
N SER A 7 41.33 -4.35 -12.74
CA SER A 7 40.68 -4.76 -11.51
C SER A 7 39.22 -5.14 -11.80
N GLN A 8 38.91 -6.44 -11.73
CA GLN A 8 37.54 -6.91 -11.70
C GLN A 8 36.87 -6.40 -10.41
N PRO A 9 35.67 -5.81 -10.46
CA PRO A 9 34.92 -5.53 -9.24
C PRO A 9 34.55 -6.88 -8.62
N CYS A 10 35.09 -7.15 -7.43
CA CYS A 10 34.68 -8.25 -6.56
C CYS A 10 33.24 -7.97 -6.14
N THR A 11 32.30 -8.39 -6.99
CA THR A 11 30.88 -8.36 -6.69
C THR A 11 30.63 -9.63 -5.89
N ASP A 12 31.05 -9.60 -4.62
CA ASP A 12 30.64 -10.59 -3.63
C ASP A 12 29.12 -10.55 -3.60
N THR A 13 28.53 -11.49 -4.34
CA THR A 13 27.10 -11.66 -4.42
C THR A 13 26.71 -12.24 -3.07
N VAL A 14 26.49 -11.36 -2.10
CA VAL A 14 25.92 -11.69 -0.79
C VAL A 14 24.57 -12.33 -1.09
N THR A 15 24.58 -13.65 -1.20
CA THR A 15 23.39 -14.47 -1.40
C THR A 15 22.71 -14.51 -0.05
N GLU A 16 21.90 -13.49 0.23
CA GLU A 16 21.03 -13.47 1.40
C GLU A 16 20.14 -14.71 1.32
N THR A 17 20.46 -15.69 2.16
CA THR A 17 19.74 -16.95 2.25
C THR A 17 18.52 -16.66 3.12
N ILE A 18 17.46 -16.12 2.52
CA ILE A 18 16.20 -15.91 3.24
C ILE A 18 15.76 -17.25 3.81
N SER A 19 15.59 -17.29 5.13
CA SER A 19 15.21 -18.51 5.83
C SER A 19 13.79 -18.89 5.44
N ALA A 20 13.52 -20.19 5.24
CA ALA A 20 12.17 -20.68 4.89
C ALA A 20 11.07 -20.22 5.88
N GLY A 21 11.45 -19.90 7.13
CA GLY A 21 10.53 -19.32 8.12
C GLY A 21 10.13 -17.87 7.80
N GLU A 22 11.04 -17.09 7.23
CA GLU A 22 10.87 -15.68 6.90
C GLU A 22 10.00 -15.52 5.65
N GLU A 23 10.20 -16.37 4.63
CA GLU A 23 9.30 -16.46 3.48
C GLU A 23 7.86 -16.82 3.88
N ARG A 24 7.71 -17.75 4.84
CA ARG A 24 6.39 -18.17 5.34
C ARG A 24 5.73 -17.03 6.12
N PHE A 25 6.50 -16.30 6.92
CA PHE A 25 6.02 -15.14 7.65
C PHE A 25 5.54 -14.03 6.71
N ASP A 26 6.31 -13.69 5.68
CA ASP A 26 5.92 -12.70 4.67
C ASP A 26 4.67 -13.12 3.91
N ARG A 27 4.60 -14.40 3.49
CA ARG A 27 3.41 -14.94 2.82
C ARG A 27 2.19 -14.87 3.74
N MET A 28 2.32 -15.23 5.01
CA MET A 28 1.23 -15.20 5.96
C MET A 28 0.78 -13.76 6.25
N ARG A 29 1.71 -12.81 6.47
CA ARG A 29 1.42 -11.39 6.67
C ARG A 29 0.61 -10.83 5.49
N ARG A 30 1.03 -11.15 4.26
CA ARG A 30 0.37 -10.75 3.02
C ARG A 30 -1.02 -11.38 2.85
N THR A 31 -1.17 -12.66 3.17
CA THR A 31 -2.46 -13.33 3.06
C THR A 31 -3.45 -12.82 4.11
N ILE A 32 -3.02 -12.65 5.36
CA ILE A 32 -3.89 -12.16 6.44
C ILE A 32 -4.36 -10.74 6.12
N SER A 33 -3.46 -9.86 5.69
CA SER A 33 -3.81 -8.46 5.40
C SER A 33 -4.83 -8.31 4.28
N LEU A 34 -4.82 -9.19 3.27
CA LEU A 34 -5.84 -9.24 2.21
C LEU A 34 -7.26 -9.45 2.74
N PHE A 35 -7.44 -10.20 3.83
CA PHE A 35 -8.75 -10.45 4.43
C PHE A 35 -9.08 -9.46 5.55
N VAL A 36 -8.09 -9.11 6.37
CA VAL A 36 -8.26 -8.17 7.49
C VAL A 36 -8.61 -6.76 6.98
N GLY A 37 -8.07 -6.34 5.84
CA GLY A 37 -8.37 -5.02 5.26
C GLY A 37 -9.85 -4.82 4.99
N PRO A 38 -10.49 -5.63 4.12
CA PRO A 38 -11.92 -5.54 3.84
C PRO A 38 -12.79 -5.71 5.08
N LEU A 39 -12.40 -6.60 6.00
CA LEU A 39 -13.11 -6.80 7.25
C LEU A 39 -13.10 -5.53 8.11
N LEU A 40 -11.94 -4.90 8.30
CA LEU A 40 -11.81 -3.65 9.04
C LEU A 40 -12.58 -2.51 8.36
N PHE A 41 -12.50 -2.41 7.03
CA PHE A 41 -13.25 -1.42 6.25
C PHE A 41 -14.76 -1.52 6.49
N ILE A 42 -15.31 -2.73 6.43
CA ILE A 42 -16.73 -2.99 6.67
C ILE A 42 -17.08 -2.63 8.12
N ILE A 43 -16.27 -3.07 9.10
CA ILE A 43 -16.49 -2.74 10.51
C ILE A 43 -16.52 -1.22 10.71
N LEU A 44 -15.55 -0.48 10.16
CA LEU A 44 -15.49 0.98 10.28
C LEU A 44 -16.68 1.65 9.60
N LEU A 45 -17.16 1.13 8.46
CA LEU A 45 -18.37 1.66 7.82
C LEU A 45 -19.64 1.43 8.66
N LEU A 46 -19.77 0.27 9.30
CA LEU A 46 -20.97 -0.11 10.05
C LEU A 46 -21.01 0.48 11.46
N VAL A 47 -19.85 0.65 12.10
CA VAL A 47 -19.79 1.24 13.44
C VAL A 47 -20.18 2.71 13.35
N PRO A 48 -21.26 3.16 14.02
CA PRO A 48 -21.63 4.57 13.99
C PRO A 48 -20.62 5.40 14.79
N MET A 49 -20.05 6.44 14.18
CA MET A 49 -19.22 7.44 14.86
C MET A 49 -20.02 8.74 15.05
N PRO A 50 -20.79 8.87 16.13
CA PRO A 50 -21.54 10.08 16.41
C PRO A 50 -20.58 11.26 16.62
N GLY A 51 -20.71 12.30 15.80
CA GLY A 51 -19.88 13.50 15.87
C GLY A 51 -19.04 13.80 14.62
N LEU A 52 -18.95 12.85 13.67
CA LEU A 52 -18.30 13.07 12.38
C LEU A 52 -19.31 13.35 11.26
N LYS A 53 -18.88 14.15 10.27
CA LYS A 53 -19.59 14.26 8.99
C LYS A 53 -19.62 12.90 8.30
N PRO A 54 -20.70 12.53 7.58
CA PRO A 54 -20.80 11.24 6.90
C PRO A 54 -19.64 10.96 5.94
N GLU A 55 -19.11 12.00 5.29
CA GLU A 55 -17.97 11.90 4.37
C GLU A 55 -16.66 11.60 5.12
N ALA A 56 -16.46 12.21 6.28
CA ALA A 56 -15.29 11.97 7.13
C ALA A 56 -15.29 10.54 7.70
N HIS A 57 -16.46 10.01 8.03
CA HIS A 57 -16.65 8.63 8.46
C HIS A 57 -16.24 7.62 7.39
N ARG A 58 -16.75 7.83 6.16
CA ARG A 58 -16.38 7.00 5.00
C ARG A 58 -14.89 7.10 4.68
N LEU A 59 -14.32 8.30 4.75
CA LEU A 59 -12.89 8.52 4.57
C LEU A 59 -12.06 7.74 5.61
N ALA A 60 -12.46 7.76 6.89
CA ALA A 60 -11.77 7.01 7.94
C ALA A 60 -11.77 5.50 7.65
N ALA A 61 -12.89 4.94 7.17
CA ALA A 61 -12.95 3.55 6.75
C ALA A 61 -11.97 3.26 5.61
N ILE A 62 -11.94 4.10 4.57
CA ILE A 62 -11.01 3.97 3.43
C ILE A 62 -9.56 4.04 3.91
N VAL A 63 -9.20 5.00 4.76
CA VAL A 63 -7.85 5.14 5.31
C VAL A 63 -7.46 3.90 6.11
N GLY A 64 -8.37 3.36 6.92
CA GLY A 64 -8.14 2.12 7.66
C GLY A 64 -7.81 0.94 6.75
N LEU A 65 -8.54 0.77 5.64
CA LEU A 65 -8.26 -0.25 4.63
C LEU A 65 -6.84 -0.08 4.04
N ILE A 66 -6.50 1.14 3.62
CA ILE A 66 -5.22 1.44 2.98
C ILE A 66 -4.05 1.20 3.94
N LEU A 67 -4.19 1.57 5.21
CA LEU A 67 -3.17 1.32 6.23
C LEU A 67 -2.92 -0.18 6.42
N VAL A 68 -3.96 -1.01 6.46
CA VAL A 68 -3.80 -2.47 6.57
C VAL A 68 -3.07 -3.03 5.35
N TYR A 69 -3.40 -2.57 4.14
CA TYR A 69 -2.74 -3.04 2.92
C TYR A 69 -1.32 -2.54 2.76
N TRP A 70 -0.98 -1.35 3.27
CA TRP A 70 0.39 -0.86 3.32
C TRP A 70 1.25 -1.62 4.32
N ILE A 71 0.78 -1.81 5.55
CA ILE A 71 1.55 -2.51 6.59
C ILE A 71 1.71 -3.99 6.23
N GLY A 72 0.64 -4.60 5.73
CA GLY A 72 0.62 -6.02 5.40
C GLY A 72 1.16 -6.36 4.02
N GLU A 73 1.55 -5.37 3.22
CA GLU A 73 2.00 -5.50 1.82
C GLU A 73 1.09 -6.43 0.99
N ALA A 74 -0.22 -6.36 1.26
CA ALA A 74 -1.24 -7.21 0.68
C ALA A 74 -1.21 -7.16 -0.87
N LEU A 75 -1.09 -5.93 -1.37
CA LEU A 75 -1.15 -5.55 -2.77
C LEU A 75 0.10 -4.75 -3.17
N PRO A 76 0.50 -4.78 -4.45
CA PRO A 76 1.56 -3.93 -4.97
C PRO A 76 1.29 -2.46 -4.67
N ILE A 77 2.33 -1.69 -4.34
CA ILE A 77 2.24 -0.25 -4.03
C ILE A 77 1.37 0.55 -5.03
N PRO A 78 1.49 0.34 -6.37
CA PRO A 78 0.64 1.05 -7.32
C PRO A 78 -0.86 0.75 -7.14
N VAL A 79 -1.22 -0.50 -6.87
CA VAL A 79 -2.61 -0.92 -6.71
C VAL A 79 -3.21 -0.27 -5.47
N THR A 80 -2.50 -0.32 -4.34
CA THR A 80 -2.95 0.31 -3.10
C THR A 80 -3.09 1.83 -3.24
N SER A 81 -2.17 2.48 -3.96
CA SER A 81 -2.24 3.93 -4.20
C SER A 81 -3.44 4.37 -5.03
N LEU A 82 -3.93 3.53 -5.94
CA LEU A 82 -5.11 3.80 -6.76
C LEU A 82 -6.41 3.45 -6.04
N LEU A 83 -6.37 2.43 -5.17
CA LEU A 83 -7.53 1.93 -4.45
C LEU A 83 -8.20 3.02 -3.59
N GLY A 84 -7.42 3.82 -2.86
CA GLY A 84 -7.94 4.88 -2.00
C GLY A 84 -8.82 5.91 -2.74
N PRO A 85 -8.28 6.60 -3.77
CA PRO A 85 -9.04 7.54 -4.60
C PRO A 85 -10.29 6.92 -5.24
N VAL A 86 -10.21 5.67 -5.71
CA VAL A 86 -11.34 4.95 -6.31
C VAL A 86 -12.45 4.73 -5.28
N LEU A 87 -12.14 4.27 -4.07
CA LEU A 87 -13.15 4.13 -3.02
C LEU A 87 -13.73 5.49 -2.60
N CYS A 88 -12.92 6.56 -2.57
CA CYS A 88 -13.41 7.91 -2.26
C CYS A 88 -14.49 8.35 -3.26
N ILE A 89 -14.34 8.01 -4.54
CA ILE A 89 -15.34 8.31 -5.58
C ILE A 89 -16.58 7.44 -5.39
N ILE A 90 -16.42 6.13 -5.23
CA ILE A 90 -17.54 5.18 -5.10
C ILE A 90 -18.39 5.50 -3.87
N LEU A 91 -17.76 5.86 -2.75
CA LEU A 91 -18.43 6.22 -1.51
C LEU A 91 -18.89 7.69 -1.48
N GLY A 92 -18.70 8.46 -2.55
CA GLY A 92 -19.14 9.85 -2.66
C GLY A 92 -18.43 10.81 -1.69
N VAL A 93 -17.21 10.50 -1.29
CA VAL A 93 -16.36 11.35 -0.43
C VAL A 93 -15.74 12.49 -1.23
N ALA A 94 -15.36 12.23 -2.49
CA ALA A 94 -14.73 13.21 -3.37
C ALA A 94 -15.18 13.04 -4.82
N THR A 95 -15.11 14.12 -5.61
CA THR A 95 -15.32 14.04 -7.06
C THR A 95 -14.13 13.38 -7.75
N PRO A 96 -14.31 12.77 -8.94
CA PRO A 96 -13.21 12.15 -9.67
C PRO A 96 -12.04 13.11 -9.93
N ALA A 97 -12.34 14.35 -10.32
CA ALA A 97 -11.31 15.38 -10.56
C ALA A 97 -10.51 15.69 -9.29
N ALA A 98 -11.17 15.83 -8.14
CA ALA A 98 -10.50 16.10 -6.87
C ALA A 98 -9.69 14.88 -6.38
N ALA A 99 -10.23 13.68 -6.50
CA ALA A 99 -9.59 12.45 -6.05
C ALA A 99 -8.31 12.12 -6.83
N PHE A 100 -8.27 12.46 -8.13
CA PHE A 100 -7.11 12.21 -8.99
C PHE A 100 -6.18 13.41 -9.20
N ALA A 101 -6.54 14.60 -8.69
CA ALA A 101 -5.68 15.79 -8.78
C ALA A 101 -4.22 15.57 -8.32
N PRO A 102 -3.94 14.79 -7.24
CA PRO A 102 -2.55 14.55 -6.81
C PRO A 102 -1.68 13.83 -7.83
N PHE A 103 -2.29 13.06 -8.74
CA PHE A 103 -1.56 12.32 -9.80
C PHE A 103 -1.11 13.21 -10.96
N ALA A 104 -1.59 14.45 -11.04
CA ALA A 104 -1.27 15.41 -12.10
C ALA A 104 -0.40 16.58 -11.59
N THR A 105 0.42 16.33 -10.57
CA THR A 105 1.28 17.36 -9.98
C THR A 105 2.59 17.52 -10.78
N PRO A 106 3.19 18.73 -10.81
CA PRO A 106 4.46 18.99 -11.51
C PRO A 106 5.68 18.31 -10.87
N ILE A 107 5.47 17.53 -9.81
CA ILE A 107 6.50 16.66 -9.21
C ILE A 107 6.53 15.31 -9.93
N ILE A 108 5.38 14.87 -10.46
CA ILE A 108 5.22 13.61 -11.20
C ILE A 108 5.55 13.80 -12.69
N PHE A 109 5.31 15.00 -13.23
CA PHE A 109 5.56 15.42 -14.62
C PHE A 109 6.33 16.72 -14.69
#